data_AF-K3WPI5-F1
#
_entry.id   AF-K3WPI5-F1
#
_cell.length_a   1.000
_cell.length_b   1.000
_cell.length_c   1.000
_cell.angle_alpha   90.00
_cell.angle_beta   90.00
_cell.angle_gamma   90.00
#
_symmetry.space_group_name_H-M   'P 1'
#
loop_
_entity.id
_entity.type
_entity.pdbx_description
1 polymer ?
#
loop_
_entity_poly.entity_id
_entity_poly.type
_entity_poly.pdbx_seq_one_letter_code
_entity_poly.pdbx_strand_id
1 'polypeptide(L)'
;MSKLAGRAKSWAYGKRLAEPHCFYDLDNFKRELKKAFEPPQSEFRARAEFLKLRQGKYDLHSYAQRARYLVSSIVNEPIDASTQVVTFMAGLNDGPIRNQLFREYPKTLDEAIERAMQEEFSIKQAKFGGFVARPPRQQATTYNGPEPMDISYAD
;
A
#
# COMPACT_ATOMS: atom_id res chain seq x y z
N MET A 1 -24.43 -11.43 -25.15
CA MET A 1 -25.02 -11.90 -23.87
C MET A 1 -24.47 -13.23 -23.36
N SER A 2 -23.69 -14.01 -24.13
CA SER A 2 -23.23 -15.36 -23.74
C SER A 2 -22.34 -15.43 -22.49
N LYS A 3 -21.74 -14.30 -22.09
CA LYS A 3 -20.88 -14.19 -20.90
C LYS A 3 -21.60 -13.69 -19.64
N LEU A 4 -22.88 -13.30 -19.75
CA LEU A 4 -23.67 -12.89 -18.59
C LEU A 4 -24.39 -14.09 -17.99
N ALA A 5 -24.41 -14.17 -16.67
CA ALA A 5 -25.08 -15.22 -15.91
C ALA A 5 -25.97 -14.61 -14.80
N GLY A 6 -26.92 -15.41 -14.31
CA GLY A 6 -27.81 -15.04 -13.20
C GLY A 6 -28.54 -13.72 -13.44
N ARG A 7 -28.58 -12.87 -12.40
CA ARG A 7 -29.29 -11.58 -12.40
C ARG A 7 -28.83 -10.63 -13.51
N ALA A 8 -27.54 -10.64 -13.85
CA ALA A 8 -27.00 -9.81 -14.93
C ALA A 8 -27.55 -10.21 -16.30
N LYS A 9 -27.74 -11.51 -16.54
CA LYS A 9 -28.33 -12.01 -17.79
C LYS A 9 -29.79 -11.56 -17.91
N SER A 10 -30.60 -11.78 -16.86
CA SER A 10 -32.02 -11.40 -16.86
C SER A 10 -32.23 -9.89 -17.02
N TRP A 11 -31.43 -9.08 -16.32
CA TRP A 11 -31.43 -7.63 -16.48
C TRP A 11 -31.15 -7.20 -17.93
N ALA A 12 -30.09 -7.73 -18.54
CA ALA A 12 -29.68 -7.34 -19.88
C ALA A 12 -30.71 -7.74 -20.95
N TYR A 13 -31.38 -8.87 -20.78
CA TYR A 13 -32.52 -9.25 -21.64
C TYR A 13 -33.70 -8.30 -21.47
N GLY A 14 -34.08 -7.97 -20.22
CA GLY A 14 -35.17 -7.03 -19.95
C GLY A 14 -34.93 -5.65 -20.57
N LYS A 15 -33.72 -5.12 -20.44
CA LYS A 15 -33.29 -3.86 -21.08
C LYS A 15 -33.46 -3.90 -22.61
N ARG A 16 -33.02 -4.99 -23.25
CA ARG A 16 -33.13 -5.16 -24.71
C ARG A 16 -34.56 -5.34 -25.21
N LEU A 17 -35.43 -5.94 -24.40
CA LEU A 17 -36.86 -6.04 -24.73
C LEU A 17 -37.54 -4.68 -24.75
N ALA A 18 -37.19 -3.78 -23.81
CA ALA A 18 -37.72 -2.42 -23.76
C ALA A 18 -37.11 -1.52 -24.85
N GLU A 19 -35.81 -1.64 -25.10
CA GLU A 19 -35.07 -0.82 -26.06
C GLU A 19 -34.15 -1.72 -26.91
N PRO A 20 -34.50 -2.00 -28.18
CA PRO A 20 -33.73 -2.91 -29.04
C PRO A 20 -32.27 -2.48 -29.26
N HIS A 21 -31.97 -1.19 -29.13
CA HIS A 21 -30.65 -0.58 -29.31
C HIS A 21 -29.96 -0.17 -28.00
N CYS A 22 -30.39 -0.72 -26.84
CA CYS A 22 -29.90 -0.32 -25.51
C CYS A 22 -28.40 -0.51 -25.25
N PHE A 23 -27.68 -1.28 -26.07
CA PHE A 23 -26.23 -1.54 -25.95
C PHE A 23 -25.54 -1.33 -27.30
N TYR A 24 -25.55 -0.09 -27.80
CA TYR A 24 -25.02 0.23 -29.12
C TYR A 24 -23.48 0.26 -29.17
N ASP A 25 -22.80 0.40 -28.02
CA ASP A 25 -21.35 0.24 -27.89
C ASP A 25 -20.97 -0.34 -26.51
N LEU A 26 -19.68 -0.66 -26.34
CA LEU A 26 -19.17 -1.27 -25.11
C LEU A 26 -19.19 -0.30 -23.91
N ASP A 27 -18.97 0.99 -24.13
CA ASP A 27 -18.88 1.99 -23.06
C ASP A 27 -20.27 2.34 -22.50
N ASN A 28 -21.26 2.39 -23.38
CA ASN A 28 -22.68 2.42 -23.04
C ASN A 28 -23.06 1.18 -22.25
N PHE A 29 -22.70 -0.03 -22.71
CA PHE A 29 -22.96 -1.25 -21.95
C PHE A 29 -22.34 -1.20 -20.55
N LYS A 30 -21.06 -0.79 -20.43
CA LYS A 30 -20.39 -0.63 -19.13
C LYS A 30 -21.09 0.40 -18.24
N ARG A 31 -21.52 1.53 -18.80
CA ARG A 31 -22.24 2.59 -18.07
C ARG A 31 -23.59 2.12 -17.57
N GLU A 32 -24.38 1.44 -18.42
CA GLU A 32 -25.67 0.86 -18.03
C GLU A 32 -25.48 -0.24 -16.98
N LEU A 33 -24.44 -1.07 -17.11
CA LEU A 33 -24.10 -2.10 -16.13
C LEU A 33 -23.74 -1.48 -14.77
N LYS A 34 -22.89 -0.44 -14.75
CA LYS A 34 -22.59 0.32 -13.53
C LYS A 34 -23.88 0.88 -12.92
N LYS A 35 -24.69 1.58 -13.72
CA LYS A 35 -25.96 2.16 -13.25
C LYS A 35 -26.91 1.13 -12.62
N ALA A 36 -26.93 -0.09 -13.13
CA ALA A 36 -27.83 -1.14 -12.64
C ALA A 36 -27.32 -1.88 -11.39
N PHE A 37 -26.00 -2.05 -11.25
CA PHE A 37 -25.41 -2.93 -10.25
C PHE A 37 -24.51 -2.23 -9.24
N GLU A 38 -24.08 -1.01 -9.51
CA GLU A 38 -23.30 -0.22 -8.57
C GLU A 38 -24.21 0.25 -7.43
N PRO A 39 -23.90 -0.09 -6.17
CA PRO A 39 -24.72 0.38 -5.07
C PRO A 39 -24.59 1.90 -4.93
N PRO A 40 -25.67 2.63 -4.58
CA PRO A 40 -25.66 4.10 -4.48
C PRO A 40 -24.50 4.59 -3.62
N GLN A 41 -23.80 5.66 -3.98
CA GLN A 41 -22.69 6.23 -3.18
C GLN A 41 -21.52 5.26 -2.92
N SER A 42 -21.26 4.30 -3.82
CA SER A 42 -20.12 3.37 -3.78
C SER A 42 -18.78 4.08 -3.56
N GLU A 43 -18.47 5.09 -4.37
CA GLU A 43 -17.21 5.84 -4.29
C GLU A 43 -17.09 6.63 -2.98
N PHE A 44 -18.19 7.26 -2.54
CA PHE A 44 -18.21 7.97 -1.26
C PHE A 44 -17.94 7.02 -0.09
N ARG A 45 -18.52 5.81 -0.10
CA ARG A 45 -18.21 4.77 0.89
C ARG A 45 -16.76 4.33 0.83
N ALA A 46 -16.22 4.05 -0.36
CA ALA A 46 -14.82 3.67 -0.53
C ALA A 46 -13.87 4.75 -0.01
N ARG A 47 -14.15 6.03 -0.31
CA ARG A 47 -13.41 7.18 0.21
C ARG A 47 -13.47 7.26 1.73
N ALA A 48 -14.66 7.16 2.32
CA ALA A 48 -14.84 7.21 3.76
C ALA A 48 -14.13 6.04 4.47
N GLU A 49 -14.20 4.83 3.90
CA GLU A 49 -13.47 3.66 4.41
C GLU A 49 -11.95 3.85 4.30
N PHE A 50 -11.45 4.39 3.19
CA PHE A 50 -10.03 4.63 3.00
C PHE A 50 -9.49 5.64 4.03
N LEU A 51 -10.16 6.78 4.21
CA LEU A 51 -9.73 7.81 5.17
C LEU A 51 -9.75 7.32 6.63
N LYS A 52 -10.57 6.30 6.93
CA LYS A 52 -10.64 5.65 8.25
C LYS A 52 -9.82 4.37 8.33
N LEU A 53 -9.09 4.00 7.28
CA LEU A 53 -8.37 2.74 7.19
C LEU A 53 -7.29 2.65 8.28
N ARG A 54 -7.27 1.52 9.00
CA ARG A 54 -6.28 1.19 10.03
C ARG A 54 -5.82 -0.24 9.84
N GLN A 55 -4.54 -0.50 10.04
CA GLN A 55 -3.94 -1.83 9.94
C GLN A 55 -4.53 -2.75 11.01
N GLY A 56 -4.51 -2.32 12.28
CA GLY A 56 -5.14 -3.06 13.36
C GLY A 56 -4.65 -4.51 13.43
N LYS A 57 -5.54 -5.48 13.18
CA LYS A 57 -5.23 -6.91 13.19
C LYS A 57 -4.83 -7.48 11.83
N TYR A 58 -4.90 -6.69 10.75
CA TYR A 58 -4.50 -7.14 9.43
C TYR A 58 -2.97 -7.30 9.36
N ASP A 59 -2.54 -8.38 8.72
CA ASP A 59 -1.15 -8.46 8.24
C ASP A 59 -0.90 -7.36 7.20
N LEU A 60 0.38 -7.08 6.95
CA LEU A 60 0.76 -5.96 6.10
C LEU A 60 0.27 -6.12 4.65
N HIS A 61 0.29 -7.33 4.10
CA HIS A 61 -0.19 -7.60 2.74
C HIS A 61 -1.70 -7.37 2.61
N SER A 62 -2.49 -7.91 3.54
CA SER A 62 -3.94 -7.68 3.57
C SER A 62 -4.29 -6.20 3.72
N TYR A 63 -3.56 -5.48 4.57
CA TYR A 63 -3.72 -4.04 4.75
C TYR A 63 -3.41 -3.25 3.47
N ALA A 64 -2.27 -3.51 2.84
CA ALA A 64 -1.85 -2.89 1.59
C ALA A 64 -2.83 -3.17 0.45
N GLN A 65 -3.31 -4.42 0.34
CA GLN A 65 -4.27 -4.78 -0.69
C GLN A 65 -5.62 -4.09 -0.48
N ARG A 66 -6.06 -3.96 0.78
CA ARG A 66 -7.27 -3.19 1.11
C ARG A 66 -7.11 -1.71 0.75
N ALA A 67 -5.96 -1.11 1.04
CA ALA A 67 -5.67 0.27 0.66
C ALA A 67 -5.75 0.47 -0.86
N ARG A 68 -5.08 -0.40 -1.64
CA ARG A 68 -5.13 -0.35 -3.12
C ARG A 68 -6.55 -0.53 -3.65
N TYR A 69 -7.28 -1.50 -3.12
CA TYR A 69 -8.67 -1.75 -3.54
C TYR A 69 -9.55 -0.52 -3.32
N LEU A 70 -9.46 0.11 -2.15
CA LEU A 70 -10.29 1.27 -1.82
C LEU A 70 -9.94 2.48 -2.70
N VAL A 71 -8.64 2.74 -2.94
CA VAL A 71 -8.21 3.82 -3.86
C VAL A 71 -8.68 3.54 -5.29
N SER A 72 -8.48 2.33 -5.79
CA SER A 72 -8.91 1.94 -7.15
C SER A 72 -10.43 1.91 -7.34
N SER A 73 -11.20 1.86 -6.24
CA SER A 73 -12.66 1.92 -6.28
C SER A 73 -13.20 3.35 -6.43
N ILE A 74 -12.36 4.37 -6.32
CA ILE A 74 -12.72 5.79 -6.43
C ILE A 74 -12.22 6.30 -7.78
N VAL A 75 -13.09 6.36 -8.79
CA VAL A 75 -12.69 6.64 -10.18
C VAL A 75 -12.95 8.09 -10.57
N ASN A 76 -14.12 8.65 -10.23
CA ASN A 76 -14.51 9.96 -10.76
C ASN A 76 -13.77 11.12 -10.10
N GLU A 77 -13.55 11.03 -8.78
CA GLU A 77 -12.87 12.05 -7.99
C GLU A 77 -11.76 11.38 -7.16
N PRO A 78 -10.59 11.09 -7.76
CA PRO A 78 -9.52 10.40 -7.06
C PRO A 78 -9.00 11.23 -5.87
N ILE A 79 -8.60 10.54 -4.81
CA ILE A 79 -7.90 11.16 -3.68
C ILE A 79 -6.50 11.58 -4.15
N ASP A 80 -6.01 12.74 -3.74
CA ASP A 80 -4.66 13.17 -4.10
C ASP A 80 -3.59 12.24 -3.49
N ALA A 81 -2.44 12.12 -4.16
CA ALA A 81 -1.39 11.18 -3.77
C ALA A 81 -0.87 11.42 -2.35
N SER A 82 -0.79 12.68 -1.91
CA SER A 82 -0.31 13.03 -0.57
C SER A 82 -1.29 12.52 0.49
N THR A 83 -2.59 12.77 0.34
CA THR A 83 -3.61 12.25 1.24
C THR A 83 -3.63 10.72 1.23
N GLN A 84 -3.42 10.07 0.09
CA GLN A 84 -3.31 8.60 0.04
C GLN A 84 -2.14 8.07 0.88
N VAL A 85 -0.95 8.63 0.69
CA VAL A 85 0.25 8.26 1.43
C VAL A 85 0.08 8.50 2.92
N VAL A 86 -0.36 9.71 3.31
CA VAL A 86 -0.54 10.09 4.72
C VAL A 86 -1.58 9.19 5.38
N THR A 87 -2.70 8.91 4.71
CA THR A 87 -3.73 8.01 5.24
C THR A 87 -3.20 6.60 5.46
N PHE A 88 -2.47 6.05 4.48
CA PHE A 88 -1.86 4.73 4.59
C PHE A 88 -0.84 4.66 5.73
N MET A 89 0.07 5.64 5.81
CA MET A 89 1.12 5.71 6.84
C MET A 89 0.54 5.93 8.24
N ALA A 90 -0.46 6.80 8.38
CA ALA A 90 -1.13 7.05 9.65
C ALA A 90 -1.99 5.87 10.11
N GLY A 91 -2.41 5.01 9.18
CA GLY A 91 -3.16 3.81 9.49
C GLY A 91 -2.31 2.60 9.85
N LEU A 92 -1.00 2.60 9.59
CA LEU A 92 -0.09 1.53 10.02
C LEU A 92 -0.02 1.44 11.55
N ASN A 93 0.17 0.21 12.05
CA ASN A 93 0.44 0.00 13.46
C ASN A 93 1.78 0.63 13.85
N ASP A 94 1.91 1.04 15.11
CA ASP A 94 3.17 1.54 15.65
C ASP A 94 4.26 0.47 15.57
N GLY A 95 5.43 0.85 15.06
CA GLY A 95 6.53 -0.08 14.86
C GLY A 95 7.57 0.39 13.84
N PRO A 96 8.56 -0.47 13.56
CA PRO A 96 9.68 -0.16 12.67
C PRO A 96 9.24 0.20 11.25
N ILE A 97 8.23 -0.49 10.70
CA ILE A 97 7.69 -0.21 9.37
C ILE A 97 7.16 1.23 9.29
N ARG A 98 6.25 1.61 10.20
CA ARG A 98 5.71 2.97 10.28
C ARG A 98 6.86 3.98 10.40
N ASN A 99 7.79 3.76 11.32
CA ASN A 99 8.92 4.66 11.55
C ASN A 99 9.81 4.85 10.31
N GLN A 100 10.06 3.77 9.56
CA GLN A 100 10.86 3.84 8.34
C GLN A 100 10.17 4.68 7.27
N LEU A 101 8.87 4.49 7.05
CA LEU A 101 8.11 5.28 6.09
C LEU A 101 8.09 6.78 6.45
N PHE A 102 8.01 7.13 7.74
CA PHE A 102 8.09 8.53 8.18
C PHE A 102 9.46 9.17 7.94
N ARG A 103 10.54 8.38 7.86
CA ARG A 103 11.89 8.86 7.53
C ARG A 103 12.08 9.05 6.02
N GLU A 104 11.57 8.13 5.22
CA GLU A 104 11.79 8.11 3.77
C GLU A 104 10.84 9.03 3.00
N TYR A 105 9.66 9.30 3.56
CA TYR A 105 8.63 10.17 2.97
C TYR A 105 8.30 9.80 1.52
N PRO A 106 7.66 8.63 1.28
CA PRO A 106 7.26 8.19 -0.06
C PRO A 106 6.29 9.18 -0.72
N LYS A 107 6.34 9.31 -2.04
CA LYS A 107 5.51 10.28 -2.79
C LYS A 107 4.20 9.70 -3.30
N THR A 108 4.12 8.38 -3.40
CA THR A 108 2.93 7.66 -3.89
C THR A 108 2.55 6.51 -2.97
N LEU A 109 1.28 6.09 -3.03
CA LEU A 109 0.79 4.97 -2.24
C LEU A 109 1.54 3.67 -2.60
N ASP A 110 1.86 3.44 -3.87
CA ASP A 110 2.59 2.24 -4.28
C ASP A 110 4.03 2.24 -3.77
N GLU A 111 4.73 3.37 -3.80
CA GLU A 111 6.04 3.51 -3.15
C GLU A 111 5.95 3.22 -1.64
N ALA A 112 4.94 3.77 -0.97
CA ALA A 112 4.74 3.53 0.46
C ALA A 112 4.51 2.04 0.76
N ILE A 113 3.72 1.35 -0.07
CA ILE A 113 3.49 -0.09 0.08
C ILE A 113 4.77 -0.88 -0.20
N GLU A 114 5.48 -0.59 -1.28
CA GLU A 114 6.73 -1.28 -1.63
C GLU A 114 7.76 -1.18 -0.49
N ARG A 115 7.98 0.04 0.02
CA ARG A 115 8.87 0.27 1.16
C ARG A 115 8.42 -0.45 2.42
N ALA A 116 7.12 -0.48 2.70
CA ALA A 116 6.59 -1.21 3.84
C ALA A 116 6.86 -2.72 3.73
N MET A 117 6.65 -3.30 2.54
CA MET A 117 6.94 -4.73 2.29
C MET A 117 8.43 -5.03 2.41
N GLN A 118 9.27 -4.16 1.87
CA GLN A 118 10.73 -4.28 1.97
C GLN A 118 11.19 -4.25 3.43
N GLU A 119 10.64 -3.34 4.24
CA GLU A 119 10.97 -3.24 5.66
C GLU A 119 10.48 -4.46 6.44
N GLU A 120 9.28 -4.97 6.17
CA GLU A 120 8.79 -6.22 6.77
C GLU A 120 9.71 -7.40 6.45
N PHE A 121 10.18 -7.48 5.20
CA PHE A 121 11.14 -8.49 4.78
C PHE A 121 12.48 -8.35 5.50
N SER A 122 13.02 -7.13 5.60
CA SER A 122 14.25 -6.83 6.36
C SER A 122 14.14 -7.24 7.82
N ILE A 123 13.02 -6.92 8.48
CA ILE A 123 12.76 -7.30 9.87
C ILE A 123 12.71 -8.82 10.03
N LYS A 124 12.01 -9.52 9.12
CA LYS A 124 11.95 -10.98 9.13
C LYS A 124 13.35 -11.57 8.97
N GLN A 125 14.15 -11.09 8.01
CA GLN A 125 15.53 -11.53 7.83
C GLN A 125 16.40 -11.29 9.07
N ALA A 126 16.31 -10.12 9.69
CA ALA A 126 17.07 -9.81 10.90
C ALA A 126 16.72 -10.73 12.08
N LYS A 127 15.45 -11.16 12.19
CA LYS A 127 14.99 -12.12 13.20
C LYS A 127 15.50 -13.54 12.97
N PHE A 128 15.61 -13.97 11.71
CA PHE A 128 16.17 -15.28 11.36
C PHE A 128 17.71 -15.29 11.34
N GLY A 129 18.35 -14.14 11.10
CA GLY A 129 19.80 -13.97 11.01
C GLY A 129 20.54 -13.80 12.35
N GLY A 130 19.95 -14.24 13.47
CA GLY A 130 20.46 -14.07 14.84
C GLY A 130 21.80 -14.75 15.19
N PHE A 131 22.66 -15.09 14.21
CA PHE A 131 24.04 -15.55 14.45
C PHE A 131 25.06 -14.95 13.45
N VAL A 132 24.95 -13.66 13.13
CA VAL A 132 26.18 -12.91 12.84
C VAL A 132 26.06 -11.55 13.50
N ALA A 133 26.43 -11.48 14.78
CA ALA A 133 26.89 -10.22 15.35
C ALA A 133 28.05 -9.76 14.46
N ARG A 134 27.79 -8.82 13.55
CA ARG A 134 28.87 -8.11 12.87
C ARG A 134 29.60 -7.36 13.98
N PRO A 135 30.87 -7.69 14.31
CA PRO A 135 31.60 -6.89 15.26
C PRO A 135 31.60 -5.45 14.74
N PRO A 136 31.50 -4.43 15.62
CA PRO A 136 31.64 -3.05 15.19
C PRO A 136 32.92 -2.98 14.36
N ARG A 137 32.79 -2.54 13.10
CA ARG A 137 33.93 -2.33 12.22
C ARG A 137 34.75 -1.26 12.90
N GLN A 138 35.77 -1.66 13.65
CA GLN A 138 36.83 -0.77 14.10
C GLN A 138 37.33 -0.14 12.81
N GLN A 139 37.06 1.16 12.65
CA GLN A 139 37.75 1.94 11.65
C GLN A 139 39.22 1.81 12.05
N ALA A 140 39.98 1.05 11.27
CA ALA A 140 41.42 1.11 11.34
C ALA A 140 41.79 2.52 10.88
N THR A 141 41.79 3.46 11.81
CA THR A 141 42.56 4.69 11.69
C THR A 141 44.01 4.24 11.62
N THR A 142 44.54 4.12 10.41
CA THR A 142 45.97 4.03 10.17
C THR A 142 46.58 5.34 10.65
N TYR A 143 46.95 5.39 11.92
CA TYR A 143 47.68 6.50 12.50
C TYR A 143 49.14 6.37 12.04
N ASN A 144 49.49 7.04 10.94
CA ASN A 144 50.87 7.25 10.50
C ASN A 144 51.50 8.40 11.31
N GLY A 145 51.55 8.24 12.63
CA GLY A 145 52.23 9.17 13.53
C GLY A 145 53.38 8.48 14.26
N PRO A 146 54.44 9.21 14.67
CA PRO A 146 55.57 8.63 15.38
C PRO A 146 55.12 7.90 16.64
N GLU A 147 55.74 6.74 16.88
CA GLU A 147 55.41 5.83 17.98
C GLU A 147 55.52 6.57 19.33
N PRO A 148 54.47 6.55 20.17
CA PRO A 148 54.49 7.26 21.45
C PRO A 148 55.50 6.62 22.40
N MET A 149 56.28 7.48 23.06
CA MET A 149 57.32 7.08 24.00
C MET A 149 56.71 6.45 25.26
N ASP A 150 57.16 5.24 25.61
CA ASP A 150 56.71 4.50 26.78
C ASP A 150 57.27 5.13 28.06
N ILE A 151 56.38 5.68 28.90
CA ILE A 151 56.69 6.41 30.14
C ILE A 151 56.44 5.57 31.39
N SER A 152 56.39 4.25 31.26
CA SER A 152 56.21 3.29 32.36
C SER A 152 57.37 3.24 33.38
N TYR A 153 58.42 4.03 33.19
CA TYR A 153 59.58 4.13 34.11
C TYR A 153 59.76 5.50 34.75
N ALA A 154 58.74 6.38 34.72
CA ALA A 154 58.77 7.61 35.48
C ALA A 154 58.07 7.39 36.84
N ASP A 155 58.87 7.18 37.89
CA ASP A 155 58.48 7.33 39.30
C ASP A 155 58.05 8.78 39.62
#